data_AF-A0A6L7WL14-F1
#
_entry.id   AF-A0A6L7WL14-F1
#
_cell.length_a   1.000
_cell.length_b   1.000
_cell.length_c   1.000
_cell.angle_alpha   90.00
_cell.angle_beta   90.00
_cell.angle_gamma   90.00
#
_symmetry.space_group_name_H-M   'P 1'
#
loop_
_entity.id
_entity.type
_entity.pdbx_description
1 polymer ?
#
loop_
_entity_poly.entity_id
_entity_poly.type
_entity_poly.pdbx_seq_one_letter_code
_entity_poly.pdbx_strand_id
1 'polypeptide(L)'
;MISDARGRALEYRHSYRNSPRRPTRSATREVERDLISERTREGLAKARASGRRLGRSKGALGVSRLNGKEDEVRRFIKLRVSKTAIAKITGVSVPRFTAS
;
A
#
# COMPACT_ATOMS: atom_id res chain seq x y z
N MET A 1 -60.53 6.98 9.74
CA MET A 1 -60.26 5.52 9.76
C MET A 1 -60.56 4.96 8.38
N ILE A 2 -59.54 4.71 7.56
CA ILE A 2 -59.74 4.09 6.24
C ILE A 2 -59.79 2.58 6.47
N SER A 3 -60.99 2.06 6.75
CA SER A 3 -61.21 0.67 7.18
C SER A 3 -61.42 -0.31 6.02
N ASP A 4 -61.18 0.09 4.77
CA ASP A 4 -61.38 -0.77 3.60
C ASP A 4 -60.12 -1.53 3.20
N ALA A 5 -60.31 -2.74 2.68
CA ALA A 5 -59.24 -3.63 2.21
C ALA A 5 -58.32 -2.97 1.17
N ARG A 6 -58.85 -2.04 0.37
CA ARG A 6 -58.08 -1.25 -0.61
C ARG A 6 -57.10 -0.27 0.06
N GLY A 7 -57.51 0.37 1.16
CA GLY A 7 -56.63 1.26 1.93
C GLY A 7 -55.48 0.50 2.59
N ARG A 8 -55.79 -0.66 3.18
CA ARG A 8 -54.78 -1.55 3.78
C ARG A 8 -53.78 -2.10 2.74
N ALA A 9 -54.23 -2.42 1.53
CA ALA A 9 -53.33 -2.87 0.45
C ALA A 9 -52.41 -1.76 -0.06
N LEU A 10 -52.88 -0.51 -0.09
CA LEU A 10 -52.07 0.66 -0.48
C LEU A 10 -51.05 1.05 0.58
N GLU A 11 -51.43 1.03 1.86
CA GLU A 11 -50.52 1.19 3.01
C GLU A 11 -49.45 0.10 3.02
N TYR A 12 -49.85 -1.16 2.82
CA TYR A 12 -48.91 -2.28 2.69
C TYR A 12 -47.97 -2.08 1.50
N ARG A 13 -48.47 -1.67 0.33
CA ARG A 13 -47.63 -1.39 -0.84
C ARG A 13 -46.69 -0.19 -0.64
N HIS A 14 -47.09 0.81 0.14
CA HIS A 14 -46.25 1.96 0.52
C HIS A 14 -45.15 1.57 1.50
N SER A 15 -45.43 0.68 2.45
CA SER A 15 -44.46 0.24 3.45
C SER A 15 -43.29 -0.55 2.83
N TYR A 16 -43.54 -1.36 1.78
CA TYR A 16 -42.45 -2.02 1.03
C TYR A 16 -41.67 -1.10 0.09
N ARG A 17 -42.30 -0.04 -0.44
CA ARG A 17 -41.62 0.92 -1.33
C ARG A 17 -40.55 1.74 -0.60
N ASN A 18 -40.79 2.02 0.68
CA ASN A 18 -39.89 2.76 1.56
C ASN A 18 -39.08 1.86 2.50
N SER A 19 -39.10 0.54 2.30
CA SER A 19 -38.25 -0.37 3.07
C SER A 19 -36.79 -0.19 2.67
N PRO A 20 -35.86 -0.02 3.63
CA PRO A 20 -34.46 0.18 3.32
C PRO A 20 -33.94 -1.01 2.48
N ARG A 21 -33.39 -0.71 1.31
CA ARG A 21 -32.80 -1.74 0.44
C ARG A 21 -31.70 -2.44 1.22
N ARG A 22 -31.73 -3.78 1.26
CA ARG A 22 -30.69 -4.58 1.92
C ARG A 22 -29.33 -4.14 1.40
N PRO A 23 -28.34 -3.90 2.27
CA PRO A 23 -27.02 -3.48 1.84
C PRO A 23 -26.47 -4.52 0.86
N THR A 24 -25.97 -4.03 -0.27
CA THR A 24 -25.39 -4.89 -1.30
C THR A 24 -24.09 -5.51 -0.76
N ARG A 25 -23.70 -6.66 -1.31
CA ARG A 25 -22.43 -7.31 -0.98
C ARG A 25 -21.21 -6.40 -1.19
N SER A 26 -21.33 -5.39 -2.06
CA SER A 26 -20.29 -4.36 -2.24
C SER A 26 -20.22 -3.40 -1.05
N ALA A 27 -21.36 -2.90 -0.56
CA ALA A 27 -21.43 -1.99 0.58
C ALA A 27 -20.89 -2.65 1.86
N THR A 28 -21.20 -3.93 2.09
CA THR A 28 -20.65 -4.66 3.25
C THR A 28 -19.14 -4.87 3.15
N ARG A 29 -18.63 -5.10 1.93
CA ARG A 29 -17.19 -5.29 1.67
C ARG A 29 -16.37 -4.02 1.88
N GLU A 30 -16.91 -2.87 1.53
CA GLU A 30 -16.23 -1.58 1.74
C GLU A 30 -16.07 -1.29 3.23
N VAL A 31 -17.13 -1.49 4.01
CA VAL A 31 -17.10 -1.36 5.48
C VAL A 31 -16.07 -2.32 6.10
N GLU A 32 -16.01 -3.58 5.66
CA GLU A 32 -15.00 -4.52 6.15
C GLU A 32 -13.57 -4.07 5.85
N ARG A 33 -13.31 -3.52 4.66
CA ARG A 33 -11.97 -2.98 4.31
C ARG A 33 -11.59 -1.82 5.21
N ASP A 34 -12.53 -0.92 5.48
CA ASP A 34 -12.28 0.25 6.32
C ASP A 34 -11.98 -0.19 7.75
N LEU A 35 -12.76 -1.12 8.31
CA LEU A 35 -12.51 -1.69 9.64
C LEU A 35 -11.12 -2.36 9.76
N ILE A 36 -10.70 -3.11 8.74
CA ILE A 36 -9.35 -3.72 8.70
C ILE A 36 -8.27 -2.64 8.63
N SER A 37 -8.51 -1.58 7.86
CA SER A 37 -7.59 -0.47 7.69
C SER A 37 -7.39 0.30 9.00
N GLU A 38 -8.48 0.65 9.69
CA GLU A 38 -8.44 1.34 10.98
C GLU A 38 -7.66 0.53 12.02
N ARG A 39 -8.01 -0.75 12.18
CA ARG A 39 -7.30 -1.64 13.11
C ARG A 39 -5.79 -1.73 12.81
N THR A 40 -5.42 -1.74 11.54
CA THR A 40 -4.02 -1.80 11.12
C THR A 40 -3.29 -0.49 11.44
N ARG A 41 -3.93 0.66 11.18
CA ARG A 41 -3.37 1.98 11.50
C ARG A 41 -3.15 2.13 13.00
N GLU A 42 -4.13 1.73 13.82
CA GLU A 42 -4.00 1.75 15.28
C GLU A 42 -2.88 0.85 15.79
N GLY A 43 -2.76 -0.38 15.26
CA GLY A 43 -1.68 -1.30 15.61
C GLY A 43 -0.29 -0.75 15.27
N LEU A 44 -0.16 -0.14 14.09
CA LEU A 44 1.09 0.52 13.68
C LEU A 44 1.40 1.75 14.53
N ALA A 45 0.38 2.55 14.91
CA ALA A 45 0.55 3.68 15.80
C ALA A 45 1.05 3.25 17.19
N LYS A 46 0.46 2.19 17.77
CA LYS A 46 0.92 1.59 19.03
C LYS A 46 2.35 1.08 18.94
N ALA A 47 2.70 0.41 17.84
CA ALA A 47 4.07 -0.06 17.59
C ALA A 47 5.07 1.10 17.47
N ARG A 48 4.71 2.18 16.78
CA ARG A 48 5.55 3.40 16.72
C ARG A 48 5.74 4.01 18.10
N ALA A 49 4.66 4.11 18.88
CA ALA A 49 4.68 4.69 20.23
C ALA A 49 5.53 3.86 21.21
N SER A 50 5.54 2.53 21.08
CA SER A 50 6.41 1.65 21.86
C SER A 50 7.88 1.64 21.39
N GLY A 51 8.25 2.53 20.46
CA GLY A 51 9.61 2.64 19.94
C GLY A 51 9.97 1.57 18.89
N ARG A 52 9.02 0.73 18.46
CA ARG A 52 9.26 -0.23 17.38
C ARG A 52 9.43 0.52 16.07
N ARG A 53 10.60 0.36 15.46
CA ARG A 53 10.87 0.90 14.13
C ARG A 53 9.98 0.20 13.10
N LEU A 54 9.14 0.97 12.42
CA LEU A 54 8.36 0.49 11.29
C LEU A 54 9.15 0.66 9.99
N GLY A 55 9.02 -0.30 9.09
CA GLY A 55 9.74 -0.32 7.81
C GLY A 55 11.12 -0.95 7.90
N ARG A 56 11.93 -0.75 6.86
CA ARG A 56 13.28 -1.33 6.74
C ARG A 56 14.23 -0.69 7.76
N SER A 57 15.10 -1.49 8.38
CA SER A 57 16.12 -0.99 9.30
C SER A 57 17.07 0.01 8.60
N LYS A 58 17.44 1.09 9.30
CA LYS A 58 18.52 2.01 8.86
C LYS A 58 19.81 1.20 8.96
N GLY A 59 20.58 1.18 7.88
CA GLY A 59 21.91 0.60 7.91
C GLY A 59 22.00 -0.86 7.48
N ALA A 60 20.90 -1.55 7.17
CA ALA A 60 20.99 -2.66 6.24
C ALA A 60 21.17 -2.09 4.82
N LEU A 61 22.31 -1.42 4.59
CA LEU A 61 22.97 -1.39 3.29
C LEU A 61 23.20 -2.86 2.95
N GLY A 62 22.13 -3.52 2.49
CA GLY A 62 22.19 -4.92 2.11
C GLY A 62 23.36 -5.01 1.15
N VAL A 63 24.26 -5.97 1.43
CA VAL A 63 25.51 -6.20 0.69
C VAL A 63 25.32 -5.73 -0.74
N SER A 64 25.90 -4.56 -1.05
CA SER A 64 25.72 -4.00 -2.38
C SER A 64 26.42 -4.96 -3.34
N ARG A 65 25.87 -5.14 -4.53
CA ARG A 65 26.55 -5.89 -5.59
C ARG A 65 27.89 -5.25 -6.00
N LEU A 66 28.14 -4.02 -5.54
CA LEU A 66 29.38 -3.27 -5.71
C LEU A 66 30.38 -3.44 -4.55
N ASN A 67 29.98 -4.01 -3.41
CA ASN A 67 30.91 -4.26 -2.31
C ASN A 67 31.98 -5.24 -2.76
N GLY A 68 33.26 -4.86 -2.68
CA GLY A 68 34.40 -5.67 -3.15
C GLY A 68 34.76 -5.47 -4.62
N LYS A 69 34.11 -4.53 -5.34
CA LYS A 69 34.43 -4.16 -6.74
C LYS A 69 34.90 -2.71 -6.88
N GLU A 70 35.30 -2.09 -5.78
CA GLU A 70 35.66 -0.67 -5.72
C GLU A 70 36.84 -0.35 -6.66
N ASP A 71 37.83 -1.24 -6.73
CA ASP A 71 39.02 -1.06 -7.58
C ASP A 71 38.69 -1.14 -9.08
N GLU A 72 37.79 -2.05 -9.45
CA GLU A 72 37.33 -2.19 -10.83
C GLU A 72 36.57 -0.93 -11.28
N VAL A 73 35.71 -0.41 -10.40
CA VAL A 73 34.97 0.84 -10.64
C VAL A 73 35.92 2.03 -10.76
N ARG A 74 36.93 2.14 -9.88
CA ARG A 74 37.97 3.19 -9.96
C ARG A 74 38.73 3.13 -11.29
N ARG A 75 39.05 1.93 -11.77
CA ARG A 75 39.69 1.74 -13.08
C ARG A 75 38.80 2.23 -14.23
N PHE A 76 37.51 1.88 -14.24
CA PHE A 76 36.59 2.34 -15.28
C PHE A 76 36.37 3.85 -15.28
N ILE A 77 36.34 4.47 -14.09
CA ILE A 77 36.27 5.94 -13.96
C ILE A 77 37.54 6.58 -14.54
N LYS A 78 38.72 6.04 -14.23
CA LYS A 78 40.00 6.53 -14.78
C LYS A 78 40.05 6.44 -16.32
N LEU A 79 39.43 5.40 -16.87
CA LEU A 79 39.28 5.19 -18.33
C LEU A 79 38.15 6.03 -18.96
N ARG A 80 37.49 6.92 -18.18
CA ARG A 80 36.35 7.75 -18.61
C ARG A 80 35.18 6.98 -19.21
N VAL A 81 34.95 5.76 -18.74
CA VAL A 81 33.76 4.98 -19.10
C VAL A 81 32.52 5.65 -18.50
N SER A 82 31.43 5.72 -19.27
CA SER A 82 30.19 6.35 -18.80
C SER A 82 29.58 5.59 -17.62
N LYS A 83 28.95 6.32 -16.69
CA LYS A 83 28.29 5.74 -15.50
C LYS A 83 27.27 4.65 -15.89
N THR A 84 26.58 4.84 -17.02
CA THR A 84 25.61 3.88 -17.58
C THR A 84 26.26 2.58 -18.01
N ALA A 85 27.44 2.63 -18.64
CA ALA A 85 28.18 1.44 -19.05
C ALA A 85 28.75 0.70 -17.83
N ILE A 86 29.29 1.44 -16.85
CA ILE A 86 29.79 0.84 -15.60
C ILE A 86 28.66 0.13 -14.86
N ALA A 87 27.47 0.73 -14.77
CA ALA A 87 26.30 0.12 -14.15
C ALA A 87 25.86 -1.18 -14.86
N LYS A 88 25.92 -1.23 -16.20
CA LYS A 88 25.64 -2.44 -16.99
C LYS A 88 26.68 -3.54 -16.73
N ILE A 89 27.97 -3.20 -16.72
CA ILE A 89 29.07 -4.14 -16.46
C ILE A 89 28.98 -4.73 -15.05
N THR A 90 28.68 -3.89 -14.06
CA THR A 90 28.59 -4.29 -12.65
C THR A 90 27.22 -4.88 -12.26
N GLY A 91 26.24 -4.86 -13.17
CA GLY A 91 24.91 -5.42 -12.95
C GLY A 91 24.10 -4.68 -11.88
N VAL A 92 24.22 -3.35 -11.83
CA VAL A 92 23.45 -2.47 -10.93
C VAL A 92 22.63 -1.45 -11.73
N SER A 93 21.59 -0.88 -11.12
CA SER A 93 20.82 0.20 -11.73
C SER A 93 21.58 1.53 -11.61
N VAL A 94 21.44 2.40 -12.62
CA VAL A 94 22.12 3.71 -12.68
C VAL A 94 21.81 4.60 -11.46
N PRO A 95 20.56 4.70 -10.95
CA PRO A 95 20.27 5.50 -9.76
C PRO A 95 20.94 4.97 -8.48
N ARG A 96 21.27 3.67 -8.44
CA ARG A 96 21.97 3.03 -7.32
C ARG A 96 23.49 3.26 -7.39
N PHE A 97 24.03 3.54 -8.58
CA PHE A 97 25.44 3.81 -8.80
C PHE A 97 25.79 5.25 -8.40
N THR A 98 26.05 5.46 -7.12
CA THR A 98 26.56 6.73 -6.58
C THR A 98 28.08 6.64 -6.45
N ALA A 99 28.78 6.80 -7.58
CA ALA A 99 30.23 7.03 -7.54
C ALA A 99 30.48 8.45 -7.00
N SER A 100 30.93 8.54 -5.75
CA SER A 100 31.53 9.74 -5.15
C SER A 100 33.04 9.67 -5.27
#